data_AF-A0A1G6QWB6-F1
#
_entry.id   AF-A0A1G6QWB6-F1
#
_cell.length_a   1.000
_cell.length_b   1.000
_cell.length_c   1.000
_cell.angle_alpha   90.00
_cell.angle_beta   90.00
_cell.angle_gamma   90.00
#
_symmetry.space_group_name_H-M   'P 1'
#
loop_
_entity.id
_entity.type
_entity.pdbx_description
1 polymer ?
#
loop_
_entity_poly.entity_id
_entity_poly.type
_entity_poly.pdbx_seq_one_letter_code
_entity_poly.pdbx_strand_id
1 'polypeptide(L)'
;MNERVRAHGADRSPGGDGAGRRSAGRTRFVGVLLITLSLVSAVLCCVAFAVWLPSDRERYRDYRAAEPCSARATGQAESDCLRTWRFTIVKTVVENGGKSSSYEATLKDGDSWRGDVAFGDPGPLLERLEPGDEVTATVWRRDIVALGKDGVWQNSSEAPRDELQMNAALGMLAGFVAAEAFVFGAVRLVRPRDRGPFTWNPYGKWLLLTGIAVCFGVGLPAVWTGTPWWVVPAVGVPVAACAAGVMHHSLRLRTAGGA
;
A
#
# COMPACT_ATOMS: atom_id res chain seq x y z
N MET A 1 58.09 38.31 -57.56
CA MET A 1 57.23 39.22 -56.79
C MET A 1 56.07 38.39 -56.29
N ASN A 2 56.13 37.97 -55.02
CA ASN A 2 55.14 37.10 -54.37
C ASN A 2 54.07 37.98 -53.71
N GLU A 3 52.80 37.75 -54.02
CA GLU A 3 51.69 38.27 -53.23
C GLU A 3 50.86 37.14 -52.61
N ARG A 4 50.58 37.35 -51.32
CA ARG A 4 49.99 36.46 -50.34
C ARG A 4 48.46 36.59 -50.33
N VAL A 5 47.81 35.46 -50.06
CA VAL A 5 46.75 35.24 -49.04
C VAL A 5 45.55 36.19 -49.00
N ARG A 6 44.34 35.61 -49.18
CA ARG A 6 43.13 35.87 -48.34
C ARG A 6 42.33 34.56 -48.26
N ALA A 7 42.46 33.78 -47.20
CA ALA A 7 41.78 33.91 -45.91
C ALA A 7 40.28 33.55 -45.97
N HIS A 8 40.02 32.27 -45.70
CA HIS A 8 38.72 31.69 -45.40
C HIS A 8 38.35 32.08 -43.95
N GLY A 9 37.48 33.06 -43.78
CA GLY A 9 36.93 33.47 -42.48
C GLY A 9 35.60 32.79 -42.24
N ALA A 10 35.61 31.64 -41.55
CA ALA A 10 34.42 31.05 -40.93
C ALA A 10 34.44 31.41 -39.45
N ASP A 11 33.71 32.46 -39.06
CA ASP A 11 33.58 32.86 -37.67
C ASP A 11 32.34 32.21 -37.03
N ARG A 12 32.61 31.08 -36.38
CA ARG A 12 32.11 30.60 -35.08
C ARG A 12 30.86 31.29 -34.49
N SER A 13 29.74 30.55 -34.40
CA SER A 13 28.66 30.84 -33.44
C SER A 13 28.92 30.19 -32.08
N PRO A 14 28.82 30.89 -30.94
CA PRO A 14 28.85 30.29 -29.60
C PRO A 14 27.42 30.14 -29.05
N GLY A 15 26.89 28.91 -29.04
CA GLY A 15 25.51 28.64 -28.61
C GLY A 15 25.33 27.38 -27.73
N GLY A 16 26.39 26.89 -27.07
CA GLY A 16 26.38 25.58 -26.40
C GLY A 16 26.15 25.55 -24.89
N ASP A 17 26.45 26.62 -24.15
CA ASP A 17 26.66 26.48 -22.70
C ASP A 17 25.38 26.58 -21.83
N GLY A 18 24.31 27.17 -22.37
CA GLY A 18 23.04 27.34 -21.64
C GLY A 18 22.20 26.07 -21.49
N ALA A 19 22.26 25.17 -22.49
CA ALA A 19 21.45 23.96 -22.52
C ALA A 19 21.90 22.93 -21.47
N GLY A 20 23.21 22.83 -21.22
CA GLY A 20 23.78 21.90 -20.25
C GLY A 20 23.42 22.22 -18.80
N ARG A 21 23.39 23.52 -18.44
CA ARG A 21 23.11 23.99 -17.07
C ARG A 21 21.64 23.82 -16.66
N ARG A 22 20.70 24.12 -17.57
CA ARG A 22 19.25 23.93 -17.33
C ARG A 22 18.89 22.44 -17.17
N SER A 23 19.55 21.55 -17.91
CA SER A 23 19.27 20.10 -17.78
C SER A 23 19.73 19.52 -16.43
N ALA A 24 20.87 19.97 -15.91
CA ALA A 24 21.42 19.48 -14.65
C ALA A 24 20.61 19.95 -13.42
N GLY A 25 20.11 21.19 -13.44
CA GLY A 25 19.23 21.72 -12.39
C GLY A 25 17.91 20.95 -12.28
N ARG A 26 17.28 20.66 -13.42
CA ARG A 26 16.07 19.84 -13.49
C ARG A 26 16.31 18.41 -12.97
N THR A 27 17.44 17.81 -13.29
CA THR A 27 17.78 16.45 -12.81
C THR A 27 17.98 16.41 -11.30
N ARG A 28 18.66 17.41 -10.72
CA ARG A 28 18.81 17.50 -9.26
C ARG A 28 17.48 17.72 -8.55
N PHE A 29 16.61 18.57 -9.09
CA PHE A 29 15.27 18.78 -8.56
C PHE A 29 14.45 17.49 -8.55
N VAL A 30 14.48 16.72 -9.64
CA VAL A 30 13.80 15.41 -9.68
C VAL A 30 14.46 14.41 -8.72
N GLY A 31 15.79 14.48 -8.53
CA GLY A 31 16.48 13.69 -7.52
C GLY A 31 15.98 13.99 -6.10
N VAL A 32 15.86 15.27 -5.74
CA VAL A 32 15.28 15.69 -4.45
C VAL A 32 13.85 15.19 -4.30
N LEU A 33 13.01 15.33 -5.34
CA LEU A 33 11.63 14.86 -5.30
C LEU A 33 11.53 13.35 -5.05
N LEU A 34 12.41 12.56 -5.65
CA LEU A 34 12.47 11.11 -5.45
C LEU A 34 12.95 10.75 -4.04
N ILE A 35 13.92 11.48 -3.48
CA ILE A 35 14.34 11.29 -2.08
C ILE A 35 13.21 11.64 -1.12
N THR A 36 12.47 12.73 -1.35
CA THR A 36 11.33 13.08 -0.51
C THR A 36 10.22 12.03 -0.61
N LEU A 37 9.93 11.52 -1.81
CA LEU A 37 8.97 10.43 -1.99
C LEU A 37 9.42 9.17 -1.26
N SER A 38 10.72 8.84 -1.34
CA SER A 38 11.30 7.71 -0.63
C SER A 38 11.10 7.82 0.88
N LEU A 39 11.37 8.99 1.45
CA LEU A 39 11.21 9.24 2.88
C LEU A 39 9.76 9.07 3.30
N VAL A 40 8.81 9.64 2.55
CA VAL A 40 7.38 9.52 2.83
C VAL A 40 6.94 8.05 2.75
N SER A 41 7.34 7.32 1.71
CA SER A 41 7.02 5.90 1.55
C SER A 41 7.65 5.02 2.64
N ALA A 42 8.87 5.35 3.10
CA ALA A 42 9.51 4.65 4.21
C ALA A 42 8.75 4.86 5.53
N VAL A 43 8.32 6.09 5.81
CA VAL A 43 7.49 6.41 6.97
C VAL A 43 6.17 5.64 6.92
N LEU A 44 5.49 5.60 5.76
CA LEU A 44 4.26 4.83 5.59
C LEU A 44 4.47 3.33 5.84
N CYS A 45 5.57 2.76 5.34
CA CYS A 45 5.96 1.38 5.63
C CYS A 45 6.15 1.15 7.14
N CYS A 46 6.92 2.03 7.81
CA CYS A 46 7.12 1.95 9.25
C CYS A 46 5.80 2.04 10.03
N VAL A 47 4.91 2.95 9.68
CA VAL A 47 3.59 3.10 10.34
C VAL A 47 2.74 1.84 10.15
N ALA A 48 2.69 1.29 8.92
CA ALA A 48 1.95 0.06 8.64
C ALA A 48 2.42 -1.12 9.50
N PHE A 49 3.74 -1.33 9.63
CA PHE A 49 4.28 -2.47 10.38
C PHE A 49 4.40 -2.24 11.89
N ALA A 50 4.67 -1.02 12.35
CA ALA A 50 4.91 -0.73 13.76
C ALA A 50 3.65 -0.32 14.51
N VAL A 51 2.63 0.19 13.82
CA VAL A 51 1.41 0.73 14.45
C VAL A 51 0.18 -0.03 14.00
N TRP A 52 -0.08 -0.11 12.69
CA TRP A 52 -1.34 -0.70 12.19
C TRP A 52 -1.38 -2.20 12.42
N LEU A 53 -0.35 -2.94 12.01
CA LEU A 53 -0.30 -4.40 12.16
C LEU A 53 -0.47 -4.88 13.62
N PRO A 54 0.28 -4.32 14.60
CA PRO A 54 0.10 -4.68 16.00
C PRO A 54 -1.28 -4.31 16.54
N SER A 55 -1.76 -3.10 16.24
CA SER A 55 -3.08 -2.63 16.68
C SER A 55 -4.22 -3.49 16.15
N ASP A 56 -4.20 -3.84 14.87
CA ASP A 56 -5.23 -4.67 14.25
C ASP A 56 -5.21 -6.09 14.82
N ARG A 57 -4.01 -6.63 15.07
CA ARG A 57 -3.84 -7.95 15.69
C ARG A 57 -4.37 -7.97 17.13
N GLU A 58 -4.11 -6.93 17.90
CA GLU A 58 -4.62 -6.78 19.26
C GLU A 58 -6.15 -6.64 19.24
N ARG A 59 -6.69 -5.76 18.39
CA ARG A 59 -8.15 -5.60 18.23
C ARG A 59 -8.83 -6.91 17.82
N TYR A 60 -8.22 -7.68 16.92
CA TYR A 60 -8.74 -8.99 16.52
C TYR A 60 -8.71 -10.02 17.66
N ARG A 61 -7.64 -10.03 18.47
CA ARG A 61 -7.56 -10.89 19.66
C ARG A 61 -8.59 -10.53 20.71
N ASP A 62 -8.76 -9.23 20.99
CA ASP A 62 -9.76 -8.74 21.92
C ASP A 62 -11.16 -9.16 21.47
N TYR A 63 -11.47 -8.98 20.18
CA TYR A 63 -12.75 -9.40 19.61
C TYR A 63 -12.98 -10.91 19.72
N ARG A 64 -11.94 -11.73 19.46
CA ARG A 64 -12.01 -13.19 19.58
C ARG A 64 -12.18 -13.67 21.02
N ALA A 65 -11.67 -12.90 21.99
CA ALA A 65 -11.80 -13.17 23.41
C ALA A 65 -13.07 -12.55 24.02
N ALA A 66 -13.79 -11.70 23.27
CA ALA A 66 -14.96 -11.00 23.76
C ALA A 66 -16.10 -11.99 24.06
N GLU A 67 -16.60 -11.95 25.29
CA GLU A 67 -17.75 -12.74 25.72
C GLU A 67 -19.05 -11.95 25.55
N PRO A 68 -20.22 -12.61 25.46
CA PRO A 68 -21.51 -11.96 25.53
C PRO A 68 -21.65 -11.14 26.82
N CYS A 69 -22.23 -9.94 26.71
CA CYS A 69 -22.39 -9.08 27.87
C CYS A 69 -23.28 -9.74 28.94
N SER A 70 -22.72 -9.93 30.14
CA SER A 70 -23.52 -10.29 31.31
C SER A 70 -24.36 -9.09 31.76
N ALA A 71 -25.54 -9.35 32.32
CA ALA A 71 -26.43 -8.31 32.83
C ALA A 71 -25.84 -7.46 33.98
N ARG A 72 -24.65 -7.83 34.49
CA ARG A 72 -23.93 -7.15 35.57
C ARG A 72 -22.67 -6.43 35.11
N ALA A 73 -22.34 -6.43 33.81
CA ALA A 73 -21.19 -5.68 33.32
C ALA A 73 -21.45 -4.17 33.54
N THR A 74 -20.46 -3.46 34.07
CA THR A 74 -20.52 -2.01 34.29
C THR A 74 -19.23 -1.36 33.80
N GLY A 75 -19.32 -0.20 33.15
CA GLY A 75 -18.17 0.59 32.74
C GLY A 75 -17.42 -0.03 31.55
N GLN A 76 -16.09 -0.14 31.62
CA GLN A 76 -15.27 -0.59 30.49
C GLN A 76 -15.50 -2.06 30.10
N ALA A 77 -15.89 -2.90 31.07
CA ALA A 77 -16.32 -4.27 30.80
C ALA A 77 -17.63 -4.33 30.01
N GLU A 78 -18.44 -3.26 30.06
CA GLU A 78 -19.69 -3.15 29.31
C GLU A 78 -19.43 -2.85 27.82
N SER A 79 -18.37 -2.10 27.49
CA SER A 79 -18.02 -1.76 26.11
C SER A 79 -17.28 -2.88 25.38
N ASP A 80 -16.58 -3.75 26.13
CA ASP A 80 -15.67 -4.76 25.60
C ASP A 80 -16.35 -6.13 25.38
N CYS A 81 -17.62 -6.27 25.76
CA CYS A 81 -18.42 -7.47 25.56
C CYS A 81 -19.34 -7.36 24.33
N LEU A 82 -19.80 -8.52 23.83
CA LEU A 82 -20.68 -8.60 22.67
C LEU A 82 -22.14 -8.38 23.09
N ARG A 83 -22.83 -7.43 22.44
CA ARG A 83 -24.26 -7.17 22.64
C ARG A 83 -25.06 -7.54 21.40
N THR A 84 -26.23 -8.14 21.60
CA THR A 84 -27.17 -8.42 20.53
C THR A 84 -28.34 -7.47 20.58
N TRP A 85 -28.55 -6.71 19.52
CA TRP A 85 -29.63 -5.73 19.37
C TRP A 85 -30.47 -6.09 18.14
N ARG A 86 -31.72 -5.65 18.10
CA ARG A 86 -32.62 -5.92 16.99
C ARG A 86 -32.86 -4.64 16.21
N PHE A 87 -32.77 -4.73 14.89
CA PHE A 87 -32.95 -3.60 13.98
C PHE A 87 -33.87 -4.00 12.85
N THR A 88 -34.51 -3.01 12.23
CA THR A 88 -35.30 -3.18 11.02
C THR A 88 -34.49 -2.70 9.81
N ILE A 89 -34.47 -3.49 8.74
CA ILE A 89 -33.88 -3.10 7.47
C ILE A 89 -34.75 -2.02 6.83
N VAL A 90 -34.14 -0.89 6.49
CA VAL A 90 -34.83 0.15 5.71
C VAL A 90 -34.50 0.03 4.23
N LYS A 91 -33.25 -0.31 3.92
CA LYS A 91 -32.74 -0.37 2.57
C LYS A 91 -31.53 -1.30 2.52
N THR A 92 -31.38 -2.02 1.42
CA THR A 92 -30.17 -2.75 1.05
C THR A 92 -29.65 -2.23 -0.29
N VAL A 93 -28.34 -2.11 -0.42
CA VAL A 93 -27.63 -1.72 -1.64
C VAL A 93 -26.69 -2.85 -1.98
N VAL A 94 -26.95 -3.49 -3.12
CA VAL A 94 -26.11 -4.57 -3.66
C VAL A 94 -25.77 -4.20 -5.10
N GLU A 95 -24.65 -3.51 -5.29
CA GLU A 95 -24.17 -3.11 -6.61
C GLU A 95 -23.09 -4.07 -7.09
N ASN A 96 -23.50 -5.02 -7.92
CA ASN A 96 -22.62 -5.99 -8.56
C ASN A 96 -22.22 -5.51 -9.96
N GLY A 97 -20.98 -5.03 -10.11
CA GLY A 97 -20.34 -4.83 -11.42
C GLY A 97 -19.83 -3.42 -11.70
N GLY A 98 -18.54 -3.30 -12.05
CA GLY A 98 -17.89 -2.05 -12.46
C GLY A 98 -16.48 -1.88 -11.87
N LYS A 99 -16.02 -0.62 -11.77
CA LYS A 99 -14.77 -0.24 -11.08
C LYS A 99 -14.90 -0.18 -9.54
N SER A 100 -16.12 -0.24 -9.01
CA SER A 100 -16.43 -0.24 -7.57
C SER A 100 -17.68 -1.07 -7.31
N SER A 101 -17.58 -2.08 -6.46
CA SER A 101 -18.72 -2.79 -5.87
C SER A 101 -19.11 -2.09 -4.56
N SER A 102 -20.41 -1.95 -4.29
CA SER A 102 -20.92 -1.43 -3.02
C SER A 102 -21.95 -2.38 -2.41
N TYR A 103 -21.77 -2.66 -1.12
CA TYR A 103 -22.59 -3.59 -0.34
C TYR A 103 -22.93 -2.93 1.00
N GLU A 104 -24.14 -2.39 1.13
CA GLU A 104 -24.56 -1.63 2.31
C GLU A 104 -25.98 -1.99 2.74
N ALA A 105 -26.24 -1.97 4.05
CA ALA A 105 -27.57 -2.09 4.63
C ALA A 105 -27.85 -0.90 5.55
N THR A 106 -28.96 -0.20 5.32
CA THR A 106 -29.46 0.83 6.23
C THR A 106 -30.35 0.17 7.28
N LEU A 107 -29.97 0.32 8.55
CA LEU A 107 -30.66 -0.20 9.71
C LEU A 107 -31.42 0.93 10.44
N LYS A 108 -32.54 0.57 11.09
CA LYS A 108 -33.35 1.47 11.93
C LYS A 108 -33.73 0.77 13.23
N ASP A 109 -33.68 1.49 14.34
CA ASP A 109 -34.20 1.04 15.65
C ASP A 109 -35.31 1.98 16.13
N GLY A 110 -36.56 1.56 15.92
CA GLY A 110 -37.72 2.41 16.13
C GLY A 110 -37.52 3.78 15.48
N ASP A 111 -38.06 4.85 16.06
CA ASP A 111 -37.80 6.22 15.55
C ASP A 111 -36.54 6.86 16.16
N SER A 112 -35.75 6.08 16.90
CA SER A 112 -34.65 6.59 17.72
C SER A 112 -33.29 6.62 17.02
N TRP A 113 -33.03 5.68 16.11
CA TRP A 113 -31.74 5.55 15.46
C TRP A 113 -31.87 5.02 14.02
N ARG A 114 -30.99 5.52 13.15
CA ARG A 114 -30.82 5.06 11.77
C ARG A 114 -29.35 5.16 11.39
N GLY A 115 -28.80 4.12 10.79
CA GLY A 115 -27.41 4.09 10.35
C GLY A 115 -27.16 3.10 9.24
N ASP A 116 -26.08 3.31 8.51
CA ASP A 116 -25.66 2.45 7.40
C ASP A 116 -24.54 1.50 7.86
N VAL A 117 -24.63 0.24 7.44
CA VAL A 117 -23.65 -0.80 7.72
C VAL A 117 -23.11 -1.33 6.39
N ALA A 118 -21.80 -1.18 6.19
CA ALA A 118 -21.12 -1.70 5.02
C ALA A 118 -20.74 -3.18 5.19
N PHE A 119 -20.72 -3.91 4.09
CA PHE A 119 -20.29 -5.30 3.98
C PHE A 119 -19.17 -5.45 2.97
N GLY A 120 -18.32 -6.46 3.17
CA GLY A 120 -17.26 -6.79 2.20
C GLY A 120 -17.77 -7.59 1.01
N ASP A 121 -18.95 -8.20 1.15
CA ASP A 121 -19.49 -9.19 0.23
C ASP A 121 -21.03 -9.15 0.22
N PRO A 122 -21.68 -9.49 -0.91
CA PRO A 122 -23.13 -9.40 -1.06
C PRO A 122 -23.90 -10.52 -0.36
N GLY A 123 -23.27 -11.60 0.07
CA GLY A 123 -23.95 -12.77 0.61
C GLY A 123 -23.16 -13.41 1.75
N PRO A 124 -23.78 -14.23 2.60
CA PRO A 124 -25.02 -14.95 2.32
C PRO A 124 -26.31 -14.27 2.80
N LEU A 125 -26.20 -13.17 3.55
CA LEU A 125 -27.35 -12.53 4.20
C LEU A 125 -27.84 -11.32 3.40
N LEU A 126 -26.95 -10.40 3.03
CA LEU A 126 -27.31 -9.10 2.43
C LEU A 126 -28.16 -9.23 1.16
N GLU A 127 -27.86 -10.19 0.29
CA GLU A 127 -28.62 -10.49 -0.93
C GLU A 127 -30.08 -10.95 -0.68
N ARG A 128 -30.40 -11.39 0.54
CA ARG A 128 -31.71 -11.92 0.94
C ARG A 128 -32.50 -10.97 1.83
N LEU A 129 -31.90 -9.85 2.22
CA LEU A 129 -32.51 -8.87 3.10
C LEU A 129 -33.40 -7.91 2.31
N GLU A 130 -34.65 -7.83 2.73
CA GLU A 130 -35.65 -6.93 2.16
C GLU A 130 -35.97 -5.79 3.13
N PRO A 131 -36.35 -4.60 2.63
CA PRO A 131 -36.89 -3.53 3.46
C PRO A 131 -38.07 -4.02 4.32
N GLY A 132 -37.99 -3.80 5.63
CA GLY A 132 -38.98 -4.23 6.62
C GLY A 132 -38.55 -5.46 7.42
N ASP A 133 -37.50 -6.16 7.02
CA ASP A 133 -36.99 -7.33 7.74
C ASP A 133 -36.45 -6.95 9.14
N GLU A 134 -36.75 -7.78 10.15
CA GLU A 134 -36.12 -7.71 11.46
C GLU A 134 -34.83 -8.53 11.46
N VAL A 135 -33.71 -7.90 11.81
CA VAL A 135 -32.39 -8.52 11.88
C VAL A 135 -31.81 -8.38 13.29
N THR A 136 -31.03 -9.38 13.69
CA THR A 136 -30.24 -9.32 14.92
C THR A 136 -28.84 -8.83 14.60
N ALA A 137 -28.44 -7.71 15.16
CA ALA A 137 -27.08 -7.19 15.06
C ALA A 137 -26.27 -7.56 16.31
N THR A 138 -25.03 -7.99 16.09
CA THR A 138 -24.03 -8.09 17.15
C THR A 138 -23.19 -6.82 17.13
N VAL A 139 -23.07 -6.17 18.29
CA VAL A 139 -22.36 -4.91 18.51
C VAL A 139 -21.18 -5.16 19.44
N TRP A 140 -20.02 -4.63 19.08
CA TRP A 140 -18.80 -4.65 19.89
C TRP A 140 -18.14 -3.27 19.88
N ARG A 141 -17.82 -2.72 21.06
CA ARG A 141 -17.18 -1.38 21.20
C ARG A 141 -17.85 -0.27 20.37
N ARG A 142 -19.19 -0.34 20.19
CA ARG A 142 -20.09 0.55 19.41
C ARG A 142 -20.19 0.28 17.92
N ASP A 143 -19.43 -0.68 17.39
CA ASP A 143 -19.47 -1.05 15.99
C ASP A 143 -20.37 -2.27 15.80
N ILE A 144 -21.20 -2.27 14.75
CA ILE A 144 -22.00 -3.44 14.35
C ILE A 144 -21.06 -4.38 13.62
N VAL A 145 -20.69 -5.50 14.25
CA VAL A 145 -19.69 -6.45 13.74
C VAL A 145 -20.31 -7.63 12.97
N ALA A 146 -21.58 -7.95 13.23
CA ALA A 146 -22.27 -9.00 12.49
C ALA A 146 -23.77 -8.72 12.45
N LEU A 147 -24.42 -9.12 11.37
CA LEU A 147 -25.88 -9.19 11.25
C LEU A 147 -26.31 -10.65 11.07
N GLY A 148 -27.49 -10.98 11.60
CA GLY A 148 -28.08 -12.28 11.47
C GLY A 148 -29.59 -12.23 11.29
N LYS A 149 -30.12 -13.11 10.45
CA LYS A 149 -31.55 -13.36 10.24
C LYS A 149 -31.76 -14.84 10.01
N ASP A 150 -32.77 -15.44 10.62
CA ASP A 150 -33.19 -16.83 10.37
C ASP A 150 -32.04 -17.87 10.47
N GLY A 151 -31.10 -17.66 11.40
CA GLY A 151 -29.94 -18.53 11.60
C GLY A 151 -28.78 -18.32 10.62
N VAL A 152 -28.93 -17.45 9.63
CA VAL A 152 -27.86 -17.02 8.72
C VAL A 152 -27.18 -15.79 9.31
N TRP A 153 -25.85 -15.82 9.42
CA TRP A 153 -25.04 -14.71 9.93
C TRP A 153 -24.05 -14.23 8.87
N GLN A 154 -23.82 -12.93 8.84
CA GLN A 154 -22.83 -12.28 7.98
C GLN A 154 -22.09 -11.18 8.76
N ASN A 155 -20.76 -11.15 8.61
CA ASN A 155 -19.93 -10.13 9.23
C ASN A 155 -19.97 -8.83 8.44
N SER A 156 -20.01 -7.70 9.13
CA SER A 156 -19.87 -6.38 8.50
C SER A 156 -18.41 -6.10 8.11
N SER A 157 -18.18 -4.97 7.45
CA SER A 157 -16.84 -4.43 7.21
C SER A 157 -16.16 -3.91 8.49
N GLU A 158 -16.94 -3.56 9.52
CA GLU A 158 -16.43 -3.12 10.82
C GLU A 158 -16.01 -4.27 11.73
N ALA A 159 -16.37 -5.51 11.38
CA ALA A 159 -15.91 -6.69 12.08
C ALA A 159 -14.38 -6.76 12.03
N PRO A 160 -13.67 -6.83 13.17
CA PRO A 160 -12.24 -7.05 13.16
C PRO A 160 -11.94 -8.38 12.46
N ARG A 161 -11.22 -8.31 11.34
CA ARG A 161 -10.83 -9.48 10.54
C ARG A 161 -9.36 -9.81 10.77
N ASP A 162 -8.98 -11.06 10.50
CA ASP A 162 -7.56 -11.43 10.34
C ASP A 162 -7.03 -11.00 8.95
N GLU A 163 -7.43 -9.81 8.48
CA GLU A 163 -6.99 -9.23 7.21
C GLU A 163 -5.68 -8.46 7.37
N LEU A 164 -4.81 -8.95 8.26
CA LEU A 164 -3.45 -8.46 8.42
C LEU A 164 -2.68 -8.41 7.08
N GLN A 165 -3.10 -9.25 6.12
CA GLN A 165 -2.53 -9.37 4.79
C GLN A 165 -2.62 -8.08 3.96
N MET A 166 -3.76 -7.36 4.01
CA MET A 166 -3.92 -6.16 3.17
C MET A 166 -3.06 -5.00 3.69
N ASN A 167 -3.02 -4.81 5.01
CA ASN A 167 -2.16 -3.81 5.65
C ASN A 167 -0.67 -4.17 5.51
N ALA A 168 -0.31 -5.46 5.61
CA ALA A 168 1.04 -5.91 5.33
C ALA A 168 1.44 -5.70 3.86
N ALA A 169 0.54 -5.98 2.92
CA ALA A 169 0.79 -5.77 1.48
C ALA A 169 1.01 -4.29 1.16
N LEU A 170 0.20 -3.39 1.72
CA LEU A 170 0.37 -1.94 1.60
C LEU A 170 1.71 -1.48 2.19
N GLY A 171 2.08 -1.98 3.38
CA GLY A 171 3.37 -1.69 4.01
C GLY A 171 4.55 -2.15 3.12
N MET A 172 4.48 -3.36 2.57
CA MET A 172 5.49 -3.90 1.66
C MET A 172 5.63 -3.08 0.38
N LEU A 173 4.50 -2.71 -0.23
CA LEU A 173 4.48 -1.87 -1.43
C LEU A 173 5.14 -0.51 -1.14
N ALA A 174 4.80 0.11 0.00
CA ALA A 174 5.41 1.37 0.42
C ALA A 174 6.92 1.23 0.64
N GLY A 175 7.37 0.16 1.29
CA GLY A 175 8.81 -0.13 1.47
C GLY A 175 9.55 -0.30 0.13
N PHE A 176 8.92 -0.98 -0.83
CA PHE A 176 9.48 -1.16 -2.16
C PHE A 176 9.62 0.17 -2.92
N VAL A 177 8.56 0.98 -2.94
CA VAL A 177 8.60 2.34 -3.54
C VAL A 177 9.67 3.19 -2.87
N ALA A 178 9.83 3.08 -1.55
CA ALA A 178 10.85 3.81 -0.81
C ALA A 178 12.26 3.46 -1.29
N ALA A 179 12.56 2.17 -1.43
CA ALA A 179 13.87 1.70 -1.87
C ALA A 179 14.19 2.15 -3.31
N GLU A 180 13.25 2.02 -4.24
CA GLU A 180 13.48 2.45 -5.63
C GLU A 180 13.66 3.96 -5.74
N ALA A 181 12.78 4.74 -5.12
CA ALA A 181 12.85 6.18 -5.15
C ALA A 181 14.15 6.70 -4.52
N PHE A 182 14.65 6.03 -3.46
CA PHE A 182 15.94 6.37 -2.87
C PHE A 182 17.08 6.18 -3.86
N VAL A 183 17.17 4.99 -4.49
CA VAL A 183 18.24 4.65 -5.43
C VAL A 183 18.23 5.60 -6.63
N PHE A 184 17.08 5.83 -7.25
CA PHE A 184 16.97 6.74 -8.39
C PHE A 184 17.22 8.20 -8.00
N GLY A 185 16.76 8.62 -6.81
CA GLY A 185 17.00 9.95 -6.27
C GLY A 185 18.48 10.22 -6.03
N ALA A 186 19.16 9.30 -5.34
CA ALA A 186 20.58 9.39 -5.01
C ALA A 186 21.45 9.43 -6.28
N VAL A 187 21.17 8.58 -7.27
CA VAL A 187 21.91 8.59 -8.55
C VAL A 187 21.75 9.91 -9.28
N ARG A 188 20.54 10.49 -9.30
CA ARG A 188 20.28 11.78 -9.96
C ARG A 188 20.90 12.98 -9.23
N LEU A 189 21.08 12.89 -7.92
CA LEU A 189 21.79 13.90 -7.12
C LEU A 189 23.31 13.82 -7.32
N VAL A 190 23.89 12.62 -7.27
CA VAL A 190 25.34 12.41 -7.32
C VAL A 190 25.89 12.49 -8.74
N ARG A 191 25.15 12.02 -9.76
CA ARG A 191 25.60 11.99 -11.17
C ARG A 191 24.58 12.63 -12.13
N PRO A 192 24.35 13.95 -12.05
CA PRO A 192 23.34 14.63 -12.85
C PRO A 192 23.63 14.67 -14.38
N ARG A 193 24.85 14.36 -14.80
CA ARG A 193 25.30 14.40 -16.21
C ARG A 193 25.58 13.03 -16.83
N ASP A 194 25.66 11.96 -16.04
CA ASP A 194 26.05 10.63 -16.50
C ASP A 194 24.85 9.67 -16.46
N ARG A 195 24.20 9.50 -17.62
CA ARG A 195 22.91 8.76 -17.77
C ARG A 195 23.08 7.28 -18.15
N GLY A 196 24.30 6.77 -18.23
CA GLY A 196 24.64 5.50 -18.90
C GLY A 196 23.75 4.28 -18.57
N PRO A 197 23.46 3.94 -17.29
CA PRO A 197 22.64 2.76 -16.97
C PRO A 197 21.31 3.02 -16.21
N PHE A 198 21.08 4.20 -15.62
CA PHE A 198 19.92 4.47 -14.73
C PHE A 198 18.82 5.32 -15.42
N THR A 199 18.44 4.93 -16.63
CA THR A 199 17.29 5.52 -17.34
C THR A 199 15.98 4.79 -16.99
N TRP A 200 14.88 5.54 -16.86
CA TRP A 200 13.53 5.00 -16.54
C TRP A 200 13.09 3.88 -17.50
N ASN A 201 13.57 3.95 -18.75
CA ASN A 201 13.49 2.88 -19.74
C ASN A 201 14.94 2.48 -20.10
N PRO A 202 15.38 1.21 -19.97
CA PRO A 202 14.65 0.00 -19.59
C PRO A 202 14.74 -0.39 -18.10
N TYR A 203 15.64 0.22 -17.33
CA TYR A 203 16.01 -0.26 -15.99
C TYR A 203 14.92 -0.05 -14.94
N GLY A 204 14.34 1.16 -14.87
CA GLY A 204 13.29 1.47 -13.87
C GLY A 204 12.02 0.66 -14.05
N LYS A 205 11.59 0.45 -15.30
CA LYS A 205 10.42 -0.39 -15.60
C LYS A 205 10.66 -1.86 -15.25
N TRP A 206 11.85 -2.41 -15.52
CA TRP A 206 12.15 -3.81 -15.20
C TRP A 206 12.34 -4.03 -13.70
N LEU A 207 12.98 -3.10 -12.99
CA LEU A 207 13.13 -3.14 -11.53
C LEU A 207 11.76 -3.12 -10.84
N LEU A 208 10.86 -2.24 -11.29
CA LEU A 208 9.51 -2.12 -10.75
C LEU A 208 8.67 -3.37 -11.06
N LEU A 209 8.79 -3.94 -12.27
CA LEU A 209 8.15 -5.20 -12.62
C LEU A 209 8.72 -6.39 -11.82
N THR A 210 10.03 -6.44 -11.59
CA THR A 210 10.64 -7.48 -10.73
C THR A 210 10.27 -7.28 -9.26
N GLY A 211 10.12 -6.05 -8.81
CA GLY A 211 9.62 -5.72 -7.50
C GLY A 211 8.21 -6.21 -7.27
N ILE A 212 7.32 -5.93 -8.22
CA ILE A 212 5.97 -6.50 -8.26
C ILE A 212 6.07 -8.02 -8.27
N ALA A 213 6.86 -8.63 -9.17
CA ALA A 213 6.98 -10.08 -9.26
C ALA A 213 7.54 -10.74 -7.98
N VAL A 214 8.46 -10.11 -7.27
CA VAL A 214 9.01 -10.60 -5.99
C VAL A 214 8.02 -10.36 -4.85
N CYS A 215 7.36 -9.21 -4.79
CA CYS A 215 6.32 -8.94 -3.80
C CYS A 215 5.14 -9.90 -3.94
N PHE A 216 4.68 -10.18 -5.16
CA PHE A 216 3.64 -11.18 -5.41
C PHE A 216 4.17 -12.61 -5.28
N GLY A 217 5.39 -12.88 -5.75
CA GLY A 217 6.00 -14.22 -5.75
C GLY A 217 6.51 -14.71 -4.39
N VAL A 218 6.78 -13.81 -3.44
CA VAL A 218 7.14 -14.14 -2.04
C VAL A 218 5.95 -13.87 -1.11
N GLY A 219 5.18 -12.81 -1.38
CA GLY A 219 3.98 -12.46 -0.61
C GLY A 219 2.86 -13.49 -0.73
N LEU A 220 2.50 -13.96 -1.93
CA LEU A 220 1.45 -14.98 -2.07
C LEU A 220 1.83 -16.33 -1.42
N PRO A 221 3.05 -16.86 -1.55
CA PRO A 221 3.42 -18.10 -0.87
C PRO A 221 3.50 -17.96 0.65
N ALA A 222 3.90 -16.80 1.17
CA ALA A 222 3.88 -16.53 2.61
C ALA A 222 2.44 -16.58 3.18
N VAL A 223 1.46 -16.10 2.40
CA VAL A 223 0.02 -16.20 2.70
C VAL A 223 -0.45 -17.66 2.71
N TRP A 224 0.02 -18.50 1.78
CA TRP A 224 -0.35 -19.92 1.70
C TRP A 224 0.29 -20.80 2.77
N THR A 225 1.39 -20.37 3.37
CA THR A 225 2.20 -21.20 4.29
C THR A 225 2.09 -20.78 5.75
N GLY A 226 1.34 -19.71 6.07
CA GLY A 226 1.22 -19.22 7.45
C GLY A 226 2.54 -18.71 8.04
N THR A 227 3.48 -18.31 7.17
CA THR A 227 4.85 -17.97 7.57
C THR A 227 4.87 -16.63 8.33
N PRO A 228 5.64 -16.50 9.43
CA PRO A 228 5.73 -15.25 10.19
C PRO A 228 6.10 -14.07 9.30
N TRP A 229 5.34 -12.98 9.38
CA TRP A 229 5.50 -11.79 8.54
C TRP A 229 6.91 -11.15 8.61
N TRP A 230 7.67 -11.41 9.68
CA TRP A 230 9.07 -11.00 9.84
C TRP A 230 10.04 -11.63 8.82
N VAL A 231 9.67 -12.77 8.21
CA VAL A 231 10.50 -13.44 7.20
C VAL A 231 10.60 -12.59 5.94
N VAL A 232 9.55 -11.83 5.62
CA VAL A 232 9.48 -11.03 4.39
C VAL A 232 10.55 -9.91 4.36
N PRO A 233 10.69 -9.03 5.39
CA PRO A 233 11.80 -8.09 5.43
C PRO A 233 13.15 -8.78 5.66
N ALA A 234 13.20 -9.85 6.46
CA ALA A 234 14.45 -10.57 6.74
C ALA A 234 15.07 -11.23 5.50
N VAL A 235 14.27 -11.61 4.51
CA VAL A 235 14.74 -12.19 3.23
C VAL A 235 14.80 -11.11 2.14
N GLY A 236 13.82 -10.21 2.09
CA GLY A 236 13.75 -9.16 1.07
C GLY A 236 14.91 -8.19 1.13
N VAL A 237 15.34 -7.78 2.33
CA VAL A 237 16.46 -6.83 2.51
C VAL A 237 17.80 -7.41 2.05
N PRO A 238 18.21 -8.64 2.46
CA PRO A 238 19.44 -9.25 1.94
C PRO A 238 19.39 -9.50 0.44
N VAL A 239 18.26 -9.94 -0.12
CA VAL A 239 18.14 -10.19 -1.56
C VAL A 239 18.28 -8.88 -2.36
N ALA A 240 17.63 -7.81 -1.91
CA ALA A 240 17.78 -6.49 -2.51
C ALA A 240 19.21 -5.95 -2.37
N ALA A 241 19.84 -6.13 -1.20
CA ALA A 241 21.22 -5.72 -0.95
C ALA A 241 22.22 -6.51 -1.80
N CYS A 242 22.03 -7.83 -1.95
CA CYS A 242 22.83 -8.68 -2.82
C CYS A 242 22.64 -8.31 -4.29
N ALA A 243 21.41 -8.09 -4.75
CA ALA A 243 21.15 -7.65 -6.12
C ALA A 243 21.80 -6.29 -6.42
N ALA A 244 21.70 -5.34 -5.49
CA ALA A 244 22.38 -4.04 -5.58
C ALA A 244 23.91 -4.19 -5.58
N GLY A 245 24.46 -5.06 -4.73
CA GLY A 245 25.89 -5.36 -4.65
C GLY A 245 26.43 -5.99 -5.92
N VAL A 246 25.73 -6.97 -6.49
CA VAL A 246 26.08 -7.64 -7.75
C VAL A 246 25.99 -6.68 -8.94
N MET A 247 24.98 -5.82 -8.99
CA MET A 247 24.89 -4.75 -10.01
C MET A 247 26.04 -3.74 -9.87
N HIS A 248 26.38 -3.34 -8.65
CA HIS A 248 27.48 -2.39 -8.42
C HIS A 248 28.85 -3.01 -8.75
N HIS A 249 29.05 -4.30 -8.44
CA HIS A 249 30.27 -5.03 -8.77
C HIS A 249 30.43 -5.25 -10.27
N SER A 250 29.37 -5.66 -10.96
CA SER A 250 29.39 -5.84 -12.42
C SER A 250 29.62 -4.52 -13.18
N LEU A 251 29.08 -3.40 -12.68
CA LEU A 251 29.39 -2.06 -13.19
C LEU A 251 30.86 -1.69 -13.02
N ARG A 252 31.45 -1.97 -11.85
CA ARG A 252 32.89 -1.70 -11.60
C ARG A 252 33.80 -2.54 -12.50
N LEU A 253 33.47 -3.82 -12.69
CA LEU A 253 34.24 -4.71 -13.55
C LEU A 253 34.20 -4.28 -15.02
N ARG A 254 33.05 -3.83 -15.52
CA ARG A 254 32.92 -3.34 -16.91
C ARG A 254 33.68 -2.04 -17.15
N THR A 255 33.81 -1.17 -16.14
CA THR A 255 34.67 0.02 -16.23
C THR A 255 36.17 -0.28 -16.13
N ALA A 256 36.55 -1.42 -15.53
CA ALA A 256 37.95 -1.82 -15.38
C ALA A 256 38.48 -2.67 -16.56
N GLY A 257 37.61 -3.42 -17.24
CA GLY A 257 37.99 -4.26 -18.40
C GLY A 257 37.90 -3.59 -19.77
N GLY A 258 37.63 -2.28 -19.82
CA GLY A 258 37.51 -1.49 -21.06
C GLY A 258 38.64 -0.47 -21.26
N ALA A 259 39.74 -0.59 -20.50
CA ALA A 259 40.96 0.20 -20.67
C ALA A 259 42.02 -0.61 -21.41
#